data_AF-A0A368FPT2-F1
#
_entry.id   AF-A0A368FPT2-F1
#
_cell.length_a   1.000
_cell.length_b   1.000
_cell.length_c   1.000
_cell.angle_alpha   90.00
_cell.angle_beta   90.00
_cell.angle_gamma   90.00
#
_symmetry.space_group_name_H-M   'P 1'
#
loop_
_entity.id
_entity.type
_entity.pdbx_description
1 polymer ?
#
loop_
_entity_poly.entity_id
_entity_poly.type
_entity_poly.pdbx_seq_one_letter_code
_entity_poly.pdbx_strand_id
1 'polypeptide(L)'
;MVKYNMTEADYDVLEATIVKSVPHKAGYQWKFSGAFYFATTVITTIGYGHSTPMTSGGKLFCMFYALAGIPLGLVMFQSIGERMNTFAAGLLRSVKKASGRAPVVNHIDLIFVASGLGTFLIAFGALAFSRYENWTYFDSLYYCFTTLTTIGFGDFVALQKDGALQTRPDYVVFSLVFILFGLTVISAAMNLLVLRFLTMNTEDERRDEQEARLAARGLVRVRAGRADSDDDDDSPIAGIPLSDNVSVCSCSCYQLPYGAAAVRQRQNRPSTSGRGAGDESQPQGGFSNYATTSM
;
A
#
# COMPACT_ATOMS: atom_id res chain seq x y z
N MET A 1 44.98 35.87 0.08
CA MET A 1 46.17 35.45 -0.69
C MET A 1 47.51 35.81 -0.02
N VAL A 2 47.61 36.87 0.81
CA VAL A 2 48.88 37.33 1.44
C VAL A 2 49.50 36.33 2.45
N LYS A 3 48.69 35.57 3.19
CA LYS A 3 49.17 34.62 4.21
C LYS A 3 50.06 33.48 3.65
N TYR A 4 49.81 33.08 2.40
CA TYR A 4 50.48 31.94 1.77
C TYR A 4 51.27 32.32 0.50
N ASN A 5 51.42 33.63 0.22
CA ASN A 5 52.11 34.15 -0.96
C ASN A 5 51.69 33.47 -2.27
N MET A 6 50.37 33.29 -2.48
CA MET A 6 49.81 32.69 -3.69
C MET A 6 49.32 33.76 -4.64
N THR A 7 49.61 33.61 -5.94
CA THR A 7 48.98 34.44 -6.99
C THR A 7 47.54 33.99 -7.26
N GLU A 8 46.76 34.82 -7.97
CA GLU A 8 45.38 34.47 -8.35
C GLU A 8 45.33 33.23 -9.25
N ALA A 9 46.26 33.11 -10.20
CA ALA A 9 46.40 31.92 -11.05
C ALA A 9 46.74 30.66 -10.25
N ASP A 10 47.62 30.76 -9.24
CA ASP A 10 47.93 29.63 -8.35
C ASP A 10 46.70 29.22 -7.53
N TYR A 11 45.88 30.19 -7.13
CA TYR A 11 44.64 29.94 -6.41
C TYR A 11 43.63 29.17 -7.29
N ASP A 12 43.44 29.59 -8.54
CA ASP A 12 42.54 28.91 -9.48
C ASP A 12 42.97 27.46 -9.76
N VAL A 13 44.29 27.24 -9.95
CA VAL A 13 44.85 25.89 -10.15
C VAL A 13 44.67 25.04 -8.90
N LEU A 14 44.92 25.61 -7.71
CA LEU A 14 44.72 24.91 -6.45
C LEU A 14 43.24 24.57 -6.23
N GLU A 15 42.34 25.51 -6.48
CA GLU A 15 40.89 25.32 -6.38
C GLU A 15 40.44 24.20 -7.34
N ALA A 16 40.83 24.27 -8.61
CA ALA A 16 40.51 23.24 -9.58
C ALA A 16 41.05 21.85 -9.18
N THR A 17 42.24 21.80 -8.59
CA THR A 17 42.86 20.56 -8.11
C THR A 17 42.12 20.01 -6.87
N ILE A 18 41.77 20.88 -5.93
CA ILE A 18 41.00 20.51 -4.74
C ILE A 18 39.64 19.96 -5.16
N VAL A 19 38.90 20.66 -6.01
CA VAL A 19 37.58 20.25 -6.51
C VAL A 19 37.66 18.89 -7.22
N LYS A 20 38.65 18.68 -8.09
CA LYS A 20 38.86 17.38 -8.75
C LYS A 20 39.27 16.25 -7.80
N SER A 21 39.90 16.57 -6.66
CA SER A 21 40.32 15.58 -5.68
C SER A 21 39.21 15.10 -4.73
N VAL A 22 38.12 15.85 -4.58
CA VAL A 22 37.00 15.54 -3.66
C VAL A 22 36.48 14.10 -3.81
N PRO A 23 36.12 13.59 -5.00
CA PRO A 23 35.62 12.21 -5.14
C PRO A 23 36.68 11.14 -4.82
N HIS A 24 37.97 11.48 -4.90
CA HIS A 24 39.06 10.55 -4.56
C HIS A 24 39.34 10.49 -3.05
N LYS A 25 38.99 11.54 -2.28
CA LYS A 25 39.17 11.56 -0.82
C LYS A 25 38.29 10.54 -0.10
N ALA A 26 37.15 10.16 -0.68
CA ALA A 26 36.27 9.12 -0.16
C ALA A 26 36.78 7.68 -0.43
N GLY A 27 37.95 7.53 -1.08
CA GLY A 27 38.56 6.24 -1.39
C GLY A 27 38.18 5.66 -2.76
N TYR A 28 38.39 4.36 -2.95
CA TYR A 28 38.13 3.68 -4.23
C TYR A 28 36.63 3.41 -4.43
N GLN A 29 35.95 4.35 -5.08
CA GLN A 29 34.50 4.31 -5.36
C GLN A 29 34.07 3.29 -6.43
N TRP A 30 34.98 2.84 -7.31
CA TRP A 30 34.64 2.01 -8.49
C TRP A 30 35.10 0.54 -8.41
N LYS A 31 35.38 0.02 -7.20
CA LYS A 31 35.45 -1.45 -7.02
C LYS A 31 34.04 -2.01 -6.80
N PHE A 32 33.92 -3.34 -6.68
CA PHE A 32 32.64 -4.05 -6.59
C PHE A 32 31.61 -3.43 -5.64
N SER A 33 31.97 -3.17 -4.36
CA SER A 33 31.03 -2.61 -3.37
C SER A 33 30.48 -1.24 -3.77
N GLY A 34 31.35 -0.36 -4.31
CA GLY A 34 30.94 0.97 -4.75
C GLY A 34 30.19 0.97 -6.07
N ALA A 35 30.59 0.09 -7.00
CA ALA A 35 29.85 -0.14 -8.24
C ALA A 35 28.45 -0.70 -7.97
N PHE A 36 28.30 -1.61 -7.00
CA PHE A 36 27.01 -2.14 -6.58
C PHE A 36 26.15 -1.08 -5.89
N TYR A 37 26.75 -0.24 -5.04
CA TYR A 37 26.06 0.89 -4.43
C TYR A 37 25.57 1.89 -5.50
N PHE A 38 26.42 2.25 -6.46
CA PHE A 38 26.06 3.08 -7.61
C PHE A 38 24.94 2.44 -8.45
N ALA A 39 25.04 1.15 -8.76
CA ALA A 39 24.03 0.41 -9.51
C ALA A 39 22.66 0.42 -8.80
N THR A 40 22.68 0.31 -7.47
CA THR A 40 21.48 0.40 -6.63
C THR A 40 20.88 1.80 -6.70
N THR A 41 21.67 2.86 -6.47
CA THR A 41 21.17 4.24 -6.46
C THR A 41 20.61 4.72 -7.80
N VAL A 42 21.10 4.15 -8.91
CA VAL A 42 20.55 4.40 -10.25
C VAL A 42 19.20 3.70 -10.45
N ILE A 43 19.08 2.40 -10.10
CA ILE A 43 17.80 1.67 -10.22
C ILE A 43 16.73 2.27 -9.31
N THR A 44 17.12 2.67 -8.09
CA THR A 44 16.21 3.25 -7.10
C THR A 44 15.95 4.73 -7.31
N THR A 45 16.51 5.33 -8.37
CA THR A 45 16.38 6.75 -8.72
C THR A 45 16.76 7.72 -7.59
N ILE A 46 17.61 7.31 -6.64
CA ILE A 46 18.10 8.19 -5.58
C ILE A 46 19.17 9.13 -6.13
N GLY A 47 20.16 8.58 -6.85
CA GLY A 47 21.12 9.38 -7.62
C GLY A 47 21.91 10.46 -6.87
N TYR A 48 22.49 10.17 -5.68
CA TYR A 48 23.26 11.14 -4.87
C TYR A 48 24.35 11.96 -5.59
N GLY A 49 24.85 11.53 -6.74
CA GLY A 49 25.88 12.26 -7.48
C GLY A 49 27.31 12.21 -6.90
N HIS A 50 27.53 11.59 -5.74
CA HIS A 50 28.87 11.41 -5.15
C HIS A 50 29.83 10.59 -6.04
N SER A 51 29.28 9.66 -6.84
CA SER A 51 30.00 8.85 -7.82
C SER A 51 29.23 8.87 -9.13
N THR A 52 29.84 9.43 -10.18
CA THR A 52 29.24 9.53 -11.52
C THR A 52 30.18 9.00 -12.60
N PRO A 53 29.65 8.42 -13.69
CA PRO A 53 30.49 7.91 -14.77
C PRO A 53 31.17 9.08 -15.49
N MET A 54 32.51 9.10 -15.42
CA MET A 54 33.31 10.17 -16.05
C MET A 54 33.64 9.88 -17.51
N THR A 55 33.65 8.61 -17.92
CA THR A 55 33.98 8.19 -19.28
C THR A 55 32.77 8.23 -20.20
N SER A 56 32.98 8.53 -21.49
CA SER A 56 31.90 8.55 -22.50
C SER A 56 31.18 7.20 -22.59
N GLY A 57 31.94 6.08 -22.54
CA GLY A 57 31.37 4.74 -22.53
C GLY A 57 30.56 4.42 -21.26
N GLY A 58 31.04 4.84 -20.08
CA GLY A 58 30.32 4.66 -18.82
C GLY A 58 29.01 5.45 -18.77
N LYS A 59 28.99 6.67 -19.33
CA LYS A 59 27.77 7.48 -19.46
C LYS A 59 26.75 6.80 -20.39
N LEU A 60 27.19 6.31 -21.54
CA LEU A 60 26.32 5.59 -22.49
C LEU A 60 25.74 4.31 -21.87
N PHE A 61 26.57 3.53 -21.17
CA PHE A 61 26.10 2.35 -20.43
C PHE A 61 25.08 2.71 -19.35
N CYS A 62 25.34 3.77 -18.57
CA CYS A 62 24.43 4.24 -17.52
C CYS A 62 23.06 4.64 -18.08
N MET A 63 23.00 5.25 -19.28
CA MET A 63 21.74 5.59 -19.94
C MET A 63 20.90 4.34 -20.26
N PHE A 64 21.50 3.33 -20.89
CA PHE A 64 20.79 2.08 -21.20
C PHE A 64 20.42 1.29 -19.94
N TYR A 65 21.31 1.28 -18.95
CA TYR A 65 21.07 0.64 -17.66
C TYR A 65 19.89 1.28 -16.92
N ALA A 66 19.81 2.62 -16.87
CA ALA A 66 18.69 3.33 -16.25
C ALA A 66 17.38 3.11 -17.02
N LEU A 67 17.42 3.10 -18.36
CA LEU A 67 16.24 2.90 -19.20
C LEU A 67 15.52 1.57 -18.91
N ALA A 68 16.27 0.48 -18.75
CA ALA A 68 15.70 -0.83 -18.41
C ALA A 68 15.54 -1.02 -16.89
N GLY A 69 16.50 -0.53 -16.11
CA GLY A 69 16.58 -0.76 -14.66
C GLY A 69 15.50 -0.04 -13.87
N ILE A 70 15.14 1.20 -14.22
CA ILE A 70 14.13 1.97 -13.48
C ILE A 70 12.74 1.31 -13.59
N PRO A 71 12.21 0.98 -14.80
CA PRO A 71 10.92 0.29 -14.89
C PRO A 71 10.90 -1.06 -14.17
N LEU A 72 11.96 -1.87 -14.31
CA LEU A 72 12.09 -3.14 -13.62
C LEU A 72 12.14 -2.96 -12.10
N GLY A 73 12.88 -1.97 -11.62
CA GLY A 73 12.98 -1.61 -10.20
C GLY A 73 11.64 -1.18 -9.62
N LEU A 74 10.88 -0.33 -10.33
CA LEU A 74 9.55 0.09 -9.91
C LEU A 74 8.59 -1.09 -9.76
N VAL A 75 8.51 -1.96 -10.78
CA VAL A 75 7.67 -3.17 -10.72
C VAL A 75 8.10 -4.10 -9.59
N MET A 76 9.41 -4.26 -9.39
CA MET A 76 9.96 -5.05 -8.29
C MET A 76 9.52 -4.49 -6.93
N PHE A 77 9.73 -3.19 -6.67
CA PHE A 77 9.34 -2.57 -5.40
C PHE A 77 7.82 -2.56 -5.18
N GLN A 78 7.01 -2.47 -6.24
CA GLN A 78 5.56 -2.61 -6.14
C GLN A 78 5.18 -4.04 -5.74
N SER A 79 5.71 -5.04 -6.44
CA SER A 79 5.41 -6.45 -6.15
C SER A 79 5.82 -6.85 -4.73
N ILE A 80 7.01 -6.45 -4.30
CA ILE A 80 7.47 -6.71 -2.92
C ILE A 80 6.61 -5.92 -1.91
N GLY A 81 6.24 -4.68 -2.23
CA GLY A 81 5.37 -3.86 -1.39
C GLY A 81 3.99 -4.49 -1.15
N GLU A 82 3.38 -5.09 -2.17
CA GLU A 82 2.11 -5.83 -2.05
C GLU A 82 2.24 -7.05 -1.14
N ARG A 83 3.33 -7.81 -1.29
CA ARG A 83 3.62 -8.97 -0.44
C ARG A 83 3.83 -8.55 1.01
N MET A 84 4.54 -7.46 1.24
CA MET A 84 4.74 -6.91 2.58
C MET A 84 3.44 -6.41 3.21
N ASN A 85 2.57 -5.77 2.43
CA ASN A 85 1.24 -5.37 2.88
C ASN A 85 0.36 -6.57 3.26
N THR A 86 0.41 -7.64 2.48
CA THR A 86 -0.28 -8.90 2.78
C THR A 86 0.25 -9.51 4.08
N PHE A 87 1.57 -9.52 4.26
CA PHE A 87 2.22 -9.99 5.48
C PHE A 87 1.84 -9.13 6.69
N ALA A 88 1.86 -7.80 6.56
CA ALA A 88 1.43 -6.86 7.59
C ALA A 88 -0.03 -7.09 7.98
N ALA A 89 -0.93 -7.26 7.01
CA ALA A 89 -2.33 -7.59 7.28
C ALA A 89 -2.47 -8.92 8.04
N GLY A 90 -1.68 -9.94 7.70
CA GLY A 90 -1.60 -11.20 8.45
C GLY A 90 -1.14 -11.01 9.89
N LEU A 91 -0.08 -10.23 10.11
CA LEU A 91 0.43 -9.90 11.43
C LEU A 91 -0.61 -9.15 12.26
N LEU A 92 -1.29 -8.15 11.69
CA LEU A 92 -2.36 -7.42 12.36
C LEU A 92 -3.52 -8.33 12.77
N ARG A 93 -3.91 -9.27 11.92
CA ARG A 93 -4.95 -10.26 12.26
C ARG A 93 -4.53 -11.10 13.46
N SER A 94 -3.29 -11.57 13.48
CA SER A 94 -2.73 -12.33 14.60
C SER A 94 -2.70 -11.53 15.89
N VAL A 95 -2.27 -10.26 15.84
CA VAL A 95 -2.23 -9.35 17.00
C VAL A 95 -3.64 -9.01 17.50
N LYS A 96 -4.58 -8.68 16.60
CA LYS A 96 -5.98 -8.41 16.97
C LYS A 96 -6.64 -9.63 17.61
N LYS A 97 -6.37 -10.83 17.08
CA LYS A 97 -6.85 -12.10 17.64
C LYS A 97 -6.25 -12.37 19.03
N ALA A 98 -4.95 -12.15 19.22
CA ALA A 98 -4.29 -12.29 20.51
C ALA A 98 -4.80 -11.26 21.54
N SER A 99 -5.21 -10.07 21.10
CA SER A 99 -5.82 -9.03 21.92
C SER A 99 -7.34 -9.19 22.11
N GLY A 100 -7.95 -10.30 21.66
CA GLY A 100 -9.38 -10.57 21.81
C GLY A 100 -10.32 -9.69 20.97
N ARG A 101 -9.80 -8.96 19.98
CA ARG A 101 -10.59 -8.10 19.06
C ARG A 101 -11.00 -8.86 17.80
N ALA A 102 -12.08 -8.43 17.15
CA ALA A 102 -12.51 -8.98 15.87
C ALA A 102 -11.39 -8.82 14.81
N PRO A 103 -11.01 -9.88 14.06
CA PRO A 103 -9.87 -9.88 13.15
C PRO A 103 -10.19 -9.25 11.77
N VAL A 104 -11.03 -8.20 11.75
CA VAL A 104 -11.32 -7.43 10.53
C VAL A 104 -10.22 -6.40 10.35
N VAL A 105 -9.61 -6.36 9.16
CA VAL A 105 -8.53 -5.42 8.80
C VAL A 105 -9.02 -4.56 7.66
N ASN A 106 -9.11 -3.25 7.91
CA ASN A 106 -9.48 -2.28 6.90
C ASN A 106 -8.24 -1.76 6.15
N HIS A 107 -8.43 -1.23 4.94
CA HIS A 107 -7.36 -0.58 4.19
C HIS A 107 -6.74 0.60 4.95
N ILE A 108 -7.55 1.31 5.74
CA ILE A 108 -7.10 2.40 6.61
C ILE A 108 -6.14 1.89 7.70
N ASP A 109 -6.43 0.75 8.33
CA ASP A 109 -5.54 0.14 9.33
C ASP A 109 -4.17 -0.18 8.71
N LEU A 110 -4.18 -0.69 7.47
CA LEU A 110 -2.98 -1.05 6.75
C LEU A 110 -2.14 0.18 6.36
N ILE A 111 -2.78 1.28 5.96
CA ILE A 111 -2.10 2.56 5.70
C ILE A 111 -1.41 3.08 6.98
N PHE A 112 -2.10 3.05 8.12
CA PHE A 112 -1.51 3.47 9.41
C PHE A 112 -0.33 2.59 9.84
N VAL A 113 -0.39 1.29 9.55
CA VAL A 113 0.70 0.37 9.87
C VAL A 113 1.89 0.60 8.95
N ALA A 114 1.65 0.77 7.65
CA ALA A 114 2.70 1.04 6.68
C ALA A 114 3.40 2.39 6.98
N SER A 115 2.64 3.44 7.30
CA SER A 115 3.20 4.74 7.69
C SER A 115 3.92 4.69 9.04
N GLY A 116 3.38 3.95 10.01
CA GLY A 116 4.02 3.69 11.30
C GLY A 116 5.35 2.94 11.16
N LEU A 117 5.38 1.88 10.33
CA LEU A 117 6.60 1.14 10.00
C LEU A 117 7.62 2.01 9.28
N GLY A 118 7.19 2.84 8.32
CA GLY A 118 8.05 3.80 7.64
C GLY A 118 8.68 4.82 8.59
N THR A 119 7.89 5.36 9.52
CA THR A 119 8.36 6.32 10.54
C THR A 119 9.36 5.65 11.49
N PHE A 120 9.06 4.44 11.95
CA PHE A 120 9.98 3.65 12.77
C PHE A 120 11.30 3.36 12.05
N LEU A 121 11.24 3.01 10.75
CA LEU A 121 12.44 2.77 9.96
C LEU A 121 13.31 4.01 9.79
N ILE A 122 12.71 5.17 9.53
CA ILE A 122 13.46 6.44 9.44
C ILE A 122 14.13 6.75 10.78
N ALA A 123 13.42 6.60 11.91
CA ALA A 123 13.97 6.84 13.24
C ALA A 123 15.10 5.85 13.60
N PHE A 124 14.90 4.57 13.32
CA PHE A 124 15.92 3.53 13.55
C PHE A 124 17.14 3.73 12.66
N GLY A 125 16.93 4.05 11.38
CA GLY A 125 17.99 4.40 10.44
C GLY A 125 18.79 5.60 10.92
N ALA A 126 18.10 6.68 11.34
CA ALA A 126 18.74 7.88 11.86
C ALA A 126 19.63 7.57 13.07
N LEU A 127 19.16 6.71 13.98
CA LEU A 127 19.96 6.24 15.11
C LEU A 127 21.21 5.48 14.64
N ALA A 128 21.06 4.53 13.71
CA ALA A 128 22.18 3.75 13.20
C ALA A 128 23.21 4.62 12.46
N PHE A 129 22.78 5.47 11.53
CA PHE A 129 23.67 6.34 10.76
C PHE A 129 24.34 7.42 11.62
N SER A 130 23.65 7.96 12.64
CA SER A 130 24.29 8.89 13.58
C SER A 130 25.50 8.28 14.29
N ARG A 131 25.43 6.97 14.61
CA ARG A 131 26.52 6.22 15.25
C ARG A 131 27.62 5.82 14.27
N TYR A 132 27.28 5.40 13.07
CA TYR A 132 28.27 4.95 12.09
C TYR A 132 29.03 6.11 11.44
N GLU A 133 28.33 7.19 11.11
CA GLU A 133 28.91 8.34 10.38
C GLU A 133 29.30 9.49 11.30
N ASN A 134 29.03 9.38 12.60
CA ASN A 134 29.23 10.46 13.59
C ASN A 134 28.52 11.77 13.19
N TRP A 135 27.34 11.65 12.59
CA TRP A 135 26.47 12.79 12.28
C TRP A 135 25.54 13.11 13.45
N THR A 136 24.96 14.30 13.46
CA THR A 136 23.88 14.59 14.41
C THR A 136 22.67 13.70 14.09
N TYR A 137 21.82 13.43 15.08
CA TYR A 137 20.61 12.64 14.86
C TYR A 137 19.69 13.31 13.82
N PHE A 138 19.61 14.64 13.82
CA PHE A 138 18.81 15.39 12.86
C PHE A 138 19.34 15.25 11.43
N ASP A 139 20.65 15.40 11.22
CA ASP A 139 21.26 15.19 9.90
C ASP A 139 21.07 13.76 9.40
N SER A 140 21.13 12.78 10.33
CA SER A 140 20.90 11.38 10.02
C SER A 140 19.43 11.10 9.66
N LEU A 141 18.49 11.79 10.31
CA LEU A 141 17.07 11.73 9.98
C LEU A 141 16.79 12.36 8.62
N TYR A 142 17.39 13.53 8.34
CA TYR A 142 17.34 14.19 7.05
C TYR A 142 17.92 13.30 5.93
N TYR A 143 19.07 12.66 6.16
CA TYR A 143 19.65 11.68 5.26
C TYR A 143 18.69 10.51 4.99
N CYS A 144 18.13 9.90 6.04
CA CYS A 144 17.18 8.78 5.88
C CYS A 144 15.93 9.21 5.09
N PHE A 145 15.39 10.38 5.38
CA PHE A 145 14.22 10.92 4.70
C PHE A 145 14.49 11.17 3.22
N THR A 146 15.53 11.95 2.89
CA THR A 146 15.88 12.28 1.50
C THR A 146 16.30 11.06 0.68
N THR A 147 16.88 10.05 1.33
CA THR A 147 17.24 8.77 0.73
C THR A 147 16.01 7.93 0.39
N LEU A 148 15.11 7.70 1.36
CA LEU A 148 13.96 6.81 1.18
C LEU A 148 12.83 7.45 0.37
N THR A 149 12.81 8.77 0.26
CA THR A 149 11.94 9.51 -0.67
C THR A 149 12.55 9.67 -2.06
N THR A 150 13.72 9.05 -2.32
CA THR A 150 14.45 9.11 -3.59
C THR A 150 14.75 10.53 -4.07
N ILE A 151 14.88 11.50 -3.16
CA ILE A 151 15.29 12.87 -3.50
C ILE A 151 16.81 12.91 -3.70
N GLY A 152 17.54 12.32 -2.75
CA GLY A 152 18.97 12.05 -2.87
C GLY A 152 19.85 13.24 -3.24
N PHE A 153 19.77 14.36 -2.51
CA PHE A 153 20.60 15.55 -2.79
C PHE A 153 22.11 15.28 -2.82
N GLY A 154 22.59 14.33 -2.01
CA GLY A 154 24.00 13.94 -1.98
C GLY A 154 24.92 14.80 -1.12
N ASP A 155 24.34 15.73 -0.36
CA ASP A 155 25.00 16.48 0.70
C ASP A 155 25.40 15.59 1.88
N PHE A 156 24.56 14.60 2.21
CA PHE A 156 24.87 13.51 3.12
C PHE A 156 24.80 12.18 2.38
N VAL A 157 25.90 11.41 2.40
CA VAL A 157 26.00 10.09 1.77
C VAL A 157 26.74 9.14 2.69
N ALA A 158 26.09 8.04 3.05
CA ALA A 158 26.70 6.99 3.85
C ALA A 158 27.85 6.31 3.10
N LEU A 159 28.75 5.66 3.85
CA LEU A 159 29.85 4.84 3.34
C LEU A 159 31.00 5.64 2.68
N GLN A 160 30.97 6.97 2.74
CA GLN A 160 31.98 7.83 2.10
C GLN A 160 33.19 8.15 3.00
N LYS A 161 33.07 8.01 4.32
CA LYS A 161 34.17 8.29 5.25
C LYS A 161 35.15 7.12 5.37
N ASP A 162 36.44 7.44 5.51
CA ASP A 162 37.53 6.51 5.86
C ASP A 162 37.66 5.25 4.97
N GLY A 163 37.20 5.34 3.72
CA GLY A 163 37.20 4.18 2.81
C GLY A 163 36.29 3.04 3.25
N ALA A 164 35.21 3.33 4.00
CA ALA A 164 34.26 2.36 4.54
C ALA A 164 33.72 1.36 3.50
N LEU A 165 33.61 1.79 2.23
CA LEU A 165 33.28 0.93 1.08
C LEU A 165 34.10 -0.37 0.99
N GLN A 166 35.38 -0.33 1.41
CA GLN A 166 36.32 -1.45 1.31
C GLN A 166 36.60 -2.08 2.67
N THR A 167 36.66 -1.27 3.72
CA THR A 167 37.14 -1.69 5.04
C THR A 167 36.04 -2.29 5.90
N ARG A 168 34.76 -1.95 5.66
CA ARG A 168 33.61 -2.37 6.49
C ARG A 168 32.47 -2.95 5.65
N PRO A 169 32.57 -4.21 5.20
CA PRO A 169 31.54 -4.85 4.37
C PRO A 169 30.21 -5.05 5.13
N ASP A 170 30.26 -5.23 6.45
CA ASP A 170 29.10 -5.27 7.34
C ASP A 170 28.25 -4.00 7.24
N TYR A 171 28.91 -2.83 7.24
CA TYR A 171 28.23 -1.54 7.12
C TYR A 171 27.67 -1.29 5.72
N VAL A 172 28.38 -1.75 4.69
CA VAL A 172 27.89 -1.71 3.29
C VAL A 172 26.60 -2.51 3.15
N VAL A 173 26.59 -3.76 3.64
CA VAL A 173 25.39 -4.63 3.59
C VAL A 173 24.25 -4.02 4.39
N PHE A 174 24.51 -3.52 5.60
CA PHE A 174 23.49 -2.84 6.41
C PHE A 174 22.85 -1.67 5.64
N SER A 175 23.67 -0.82 5.02
CA SER A 175 23.20 0.36 4.29
C SER A 175 22.37 -0.01 3.05
N LEU A 176 22.80 -1.04 2.30
CA LEU A 176 22.06 -1.53 1.14
C LEU A 176 20.73 -2.16 1.53
N VAL A 177 20.71 -2.99 2.58
CA VAL A 177 19.48 -3.59 3.10
C VAL A 177 18.54 -2.50 3.61
N PHE A 178 19.06 -1.49 4.31
CA PHE A 178 18.25 -0.34 4.75
C PHE A 178 17.61 0.38 3.58
N ILE A 179 18.35 0.68 2.51
CA ILE A 179 17.82 1.36 1.32
C ILE A 179 16.76 0.48 0.64
N LEU A 180 17.06 -0.78 0.34
CA LEU A 180 16.13 -1.67 -0.36
C LEU A 180 14.86 -1.95 0.44
N PHE A 181 14.99 -2.23 1.74
CA PHE A 181 13.85 -2.47 2.62
C PHE A 181 13.04 -1.20 2.87
N GLY A 182 13.71 -0.07 3.12
CA GLY A 182 13.06 1.22 3.33
C GLY A 182 12.26 1.66 2.11
N LEU A 183 12.83 1.56 0.90
CA LEU A 183 12.12 1.86 -0.35
C LEU A 183 10.92 0.93 -0.57
N THR A 184 11.04 -0.34 -0.16
CA THR A 184 9.91 -1.27 -0.20
C THR A 184 8.78 -0.80 0.71
N VAL A 185 9.09 -0.27 1.91
CA VAL A 185 8.07 0.23 2.85
C VAL A 185 7.41 1.50 2.34
N ILE A 186 8.18 2.43 1.81
CA ILE A 186 7.63 3.63 1.17
C ILE A 186 6.79 3.25 -0.05
N SER A 187 7.26 2.33 -0.90
CA SER A 187 6.51 1.79 -2.04
C SER A 187 5.20 1.13 -1.61
N ALA A 188 5.21 0.32 -0.55
CA ALA A 188 4.02 -0.34 -0.02
C ALA A 188 2.97 0.67 0.49
N ALA A 189 3.41 1.74 1.15
CA ALA A 189 2.55 2.83 1.58
C ALA A 189 1.98 3.61 0.40
N MET A 190 2.82 3.97 -0.58
CA MET A 190 2.40 4.65 -1.81
C MET A 190 1.41 3.81 -2.60
N ASN A 191 1.62 2.49 -2.72
CA ASN A 191 0.69 1.60 -3.43
C ASN A 191 -0.71 1.65 -2.81
N LEU A 192 -0.84 1.63 -1.49
CA LEU A 192 -2.15 1.73 -0.81
C LEU A 192 -2.80 3.10 -0.98
N LEU A 193 -2.01 4.17 -0.97
CA LEU A 193 -2.52 5.52 -1.20
C LEU A 193 -3.00 5.68 -2.65
N VAL A 194 -2.20 5.26 -3.62
CA VAL A 194 -2.56 5.29 -5.05
C VAL A 194 -3.80 4.44 -5.29
N LEU A 195 -3.85 3.21 -4.76
CA LEU A 195 -5.04 2.36 -4.84
C LEU A 195 -6.26 3.07 -4.25
N ARG A 196 -6.12 3.72 -3.10
CA ARG A 196 -7.24 4.44 -2.47
C ARG A 196 -7.71 5.65 -3.29
N PHE A 197 -6.79 6.41 -3.88
CA PHE A 197 -7.13 7.53 -4.77
C PHE A 197 -7.79 7.04 -6.06
N LEU A 198 -7.27 5.98 -6.67
CA LEU A 198 -7.86 5.38 -7.87
C LEU A 198 -9.26 4.82 -7.56
N THR A 199 -9.41 4.09 -6.46
CA THR A 199 -10.73 3.57 -6.07
C THR A 199 -11.72 4.69 -5.78
N MET A 200 -11.27 5.78 -5.13
CA MET A 200 -12.10 6.94 -4.86
C MET A 200 -12.57 7.59 -6.17
N ASN A 201 -11.66 7.87 -7.11
CA ASN A 201 -12.02 8.42 -8.42
C ASN A 201 -13.01 7.50 -9.17
N THR A 202 -12.78 6.18 -9.15
CA THR A 202 -13.71 5.24 -9.82
C THR A 202 -15.05 5.09 -9.09
N GLU A 203 -15.08 5.25 -7.77
CA GLU A 203 -16.32 5.23 -6.99
C GLU A 203 -17.12 6.50 -7.21
N ASP A 204 -16.46 7.66 -7.34
CA ASP A 204 -17.08 8.94 -7.68
C ASP A 204 -17.66 8.88 -9.10
N GLU A 205 -16.90 8.38 -10.09
CA GLU A 205 -17.41 8.15 -11.46
C GLU A 205 -18.66 7.25 -11.45
N ARG A 206 -18.64 6.17 -10.65
CA ARG A 206 -19.80 5.26 -10.53
C ARG A 206 -20.99 5.90 -9.81
N ARG A 207 -20.76 6.75 -8.81
CA ARG A 207 -21.82 7.51 -8.12
C ARG A 207 -22.47 8.50 -9.07
N ASP A 208 -21.68 9.24 -9.83
CA ASP A 208 -22.16 10.19 -10.83
C ASP A 208 -22.98 9.48 -11.93
N GLU A 209 -22.51 8.33 -12.41
CA GLU A 209 -23.28 7.51 -13.34
C GLU A 209 -24.61 7.03 -12.75
N GLN A 210 -24.64 6.62 -11.48
CA GLN A 210 -25.86 6.18 -10.80
C GLN A 210 -26.85 7.34 -10.61
N GLU A 211 -26.37 8.50 -10.18
CA GLU A 211 -27.18 9.71 -10.03
C GLU A 211 -27.74 10.18 -11.39
N ALA A 212 -26.93 10.16 -12.45
CA ALA A 212 -27.37 10.49 -13.80
C ALA A 212 -28.46 9.52 -14.31
N ARG A 213 -28.33 8.21 -14.03
CA ARG A 213 -29.37 7.21 -14.37
C ARG A 213 -30.67 7.43 -13.59
N LEU A 214 -30.59 7.85 -12.33
CA LEU A 214 -31.76 8.17 -11.52
C LEU A 214 -32.43 9.48 -11.98
N ALA A 215 -31.63 10.49 -12.36
CA ALA A 215 -32.12 11.74 -12.91
C ALA A 215 -32.82 11.53 -14.26
N ALA A 216 -32.25 10.69 -15.14
CA ALA A 216 -32.86 10.31 -16.41
C ALA A 216 -34.19 9.54 -16.23
N ARG A 217 -34.36 8.84 -15.10
CA ARG A 217 -35.63 8.18 -14.73
C ARG A 217 -36.61 9.11 -14.00
N GLY A 218 -36.29 10.39 -13.83
CA GLY A 218 -37.14 11.36 -13.12
C GLY A 218 -37.25 11.13 -11.61
N LEU A 219 -36.38 10.30 -11.02
CA LEU A 219 -36.43 9.92 -9.60
C LEU A 219 -35.60 10.81 -8.67
N VAL A 220 -34.79 11.73 -9.22
CA VAL A 220 -34.05 12.72 -8.42
C VAL A 220 -34.98 13.86 -8.06
N ARG A 221 -35.65 13.74 -6.90
CA ARG A 221 -36.47 14.79 -6.33
C ARG A 221 -35.53 15.91 -5.83
N VAL A 222 -35.32 16.94 -6.65
CA VAL A 222 -34.73 18.20 -6.17
C VAL A 222 -35.61 18.67 -5.01
N ARG A 223 -35.07 18.65 -3.79
CA ARG A 223 -35.74 19.20 -2.62
C ARG A 223 -35.74 20.71 -2.78
N ALA A 224 -36.67 21.22 -3.58
CA ALA A 224 -37.03 22.62 -3.58
C ALA A 224 -37.56 22.92 -2.17
N GLY A 225 -36.76 23.62 -1.38
CA GLY A 225 -37.25 24.27 -0.17
C GLY A 225 -38.27 25.31 -0.60
N ARG A 226 -39.55 24.94 -0.54
CA ARG A 226 -40.65 25.90 -0.57
C ARG A 226 -41.08 26.08 0.88
N ALA A 227 -40.82 27.27 1.38
CA ALA A 227 -41.43 27.77 2.61
C ALA A 227 -42.95 27.65 2.46
N ASP A 228 -43.59 27.09 3.49
CA ASP A 228 -45.03 27.12 3.66
C ASP A 228 -45.52 28.56 3.56
N SER A 229 -46.43 28.79 2.62
CA SER A 229 -47.46 29.79 2.73
C SER A 229 -48.75 29.08 2.34
N ASP A 230 -49.67 29.07 3.30
CA ASP A 230 -51.03 28.54 3.24
C ASP A 230 -51.74 28.82 1.91
N ASP A 231 -52.52 27.85 1.43
CA ASP A 231 -53.89 28.06 0.91
C ASP A 231 -54.50 26.72 0.45
N ASP A 232 -55.75 26.50 0.88
CA ASP A 232 -56.68 25.42 0.53
C ASP A 232 -57.00 25.40 -0.98
N ASP A 233 -57.14 24.21 -1.61
CA ASP A 233 -58.26 23.88 -2.53
C ASP A 233 -58.27 22.39 -2.97
N ASP A 234 -59.40 21.97 -3.53
CA ASP A 234 -60.02 20.66 -3.56
C ASP A 234 -59.70 19.81 -4.83
N SER A 235 -59.57 18.49 -4.65
CA SER A 235 -59.90 17.41 -5.62
C SER A 235 -58.96 17.16 -6.86
N PRO A 236 -59.16 16.08 -7.68
CA PRO A 236 -58.22 14.94 -7.75
C PRO A 236 -57.73 14.58 -9.19
N ILE A 237 -56.80 13.60 -9.26
CA ILE A 237 -56.35 12.83 -10.45
C ILE A 237 -55.33 13.51 -11.40
N ALA A 238 -54.11 12.96 -11.42
CA ALA A 238 -53.33 12.79 -12.66
C ALA A 238 -52.54 11.47 -12.56
N GLY A 239 -52.84 10.57 -13.50
CA GLY A 239 -52.48 9.15 -13.46
C GLY A 239 -50.99 8.85 -13.63
N ILE A 240 -50.58 7.78 -12.95
CA ILE A 240 -49.38 7.01 -13.28
C ILE A 240 -49.83 5.97 -14.33
N PRO A 241 -49.32 5.99 -15.57
CA PRO A 241 -49.37 4.78 -16.37
C PRO A 241 -48.28 3.84 -15.84
N LEU A 242 -48.69 2.83 -15.07
CA LEU A 242 -47.93 1.59 -14.94
C LEU A 242 -47.87 0.98 -16.35
N SER A 243 -46.75 1.16 -17.04
CA SER A 243 -46.37 0.23 -18.09
C SER A 243 -45.41 -0.78 -17.46
N ASP A 244 -46.01 -1.88 -17.01
CA ASP A 244 -45.34 -3.16 -16.87
C ASP A 244 -44.86 -3.60 -18.25
N ASN A 245 -43.54 -3.60 -18.46
CA ASN A 245 -42.78 -4.57 -19.26
C ASN A 245 -41.35 -4.07 -19.48
N VAL A 246 -40.50 -4.20 -18.46
CA VAL A 246 -39.07 -4.43 -18.71
C VAL A 246 -38.64 -5.59 -17.83
N SER A 247 -38.57 -6.76 -18.46
CA SER A 247 -37.90 -7.93 -17.92
C SER A 247 -36.44 -7.60 -17.65
N VAL A 248 -36.03 -7.66 -16.38
CA VAL A 248 -34.62 -7.88 -16.05
C VAL A 248 -34.56 -9.04 -15.07
N CYS A 249 -34.50 -10.24 -15.65
CA CYS A 249 -34.03 -11.42 -14.97
C CYS A 249 -32.52 -11.54 -15.24
N SER A 250 -31.72 -11.39 -14.20
CA SER A 250 -30.49 -12.17 -14.03
C SER A 250 -30.10 -12.10 -12.56
N CYS A 251 -30.64 -13.04 -11.80
CA CYS A 251 -30.05 -13.49 -10.56
C CYS A 251 -28.67 -14.07 -10.87
N SER A 252 -27.62 -13.49 -10.30
CA SER A 252 -26.46 -14.28 -9.88
C SER A 252 -26.37 -14.16 -8.37
N CYS A 253 -27.02 -15.11 -7.71
CA CYS A 253 -27.00 -15.32 -6.27
C CYS A 253 -25.56 -15.63 -5.81
N TYR A 254 -24.99 -14.77 -4.98
CA TYR A 254 -24.05 -15.21 -3.94
C TYR A 254 -24.78 -15.09 -2.60
N GLN A 255 -25.38 -16.20 -2.16
CA GLN A 255 -25.83 -16.36 -0.77
C GLN A 255 -24.63 -16.82 0.06
N LEU A 256 -24.21 -16.00 1.02
CA LEU A 256 -23.52 -16.44 2.23
C LEU A 256 -24.56 -16.46 3.36
N PRO A 257 -24.68 -17.54 4.15
CA PRO A 257 -25.64 -17.60 5.24
C PRO A 257 -25.00 -17.01 6.51
N TYR A 258 -25.70 -16.16 7.26
CA TYR A 258 -25.61 -16.19 8.72
C TYR A 258 -26.78 -15.44 9.40
N GLY A 259 -27.63 -16.25 10.03
CA GLY A 259 -28.50 -16.01 11.19
C GLY A 259 -29.06 -14.62 11.50
N ALA A 260 -30.39 -14.52 11.46
CA ALA A 260 -31.12 -13.62 12.34
C ALA A 260 -32.43 -14.26 12.83
N ALA A 261 -32.66 -14.11 14.13
CA ALA A 261 -33.61 -14.80 14.98
C ALA A 261 -35.09 -14.66 14.55
N ALA A 262 -35.83 -15.75 14.76
CA ALA A 262 -37.28 -15.79 14.64
C ALA A 262 -37.95 -15.08 15.83
N VAL A 263 -38.61 -13.96 15.58
CA VAL A 263 -39.63 -13.39 16.48
C VAL A 263 -40.99 -13.93 16.02
N ARG A 264 -41.59 -14.76 16.87
CA ARG A 264 -42.84 -15.48 16.62
C ARG A 264 -44.02 -14.58 17.01
N GLN A 265 -44.68 -13.93 16.06
CA GLN A 265 -45.98 -13.27 16.29
C GLN A 265 -47.11 -14.30 16.21
N ARG A 266 -47.91 -14.31 17.28
CA ARG A 266 -49.06 -15.19 17.52
C ARG A 266 -50.31 -14.52 16.95
N GLN A 267 -51.01 -15.17 16.01
CA GLN A 267 -52.30 -14.68 15.52
C GLN A 267 -53.37 -15.77 15.68
N ASN A 268 -54.42 -15.41 16.42
CA ASN A 268 -55.62 -16.20 16.71
C ASN A 268 -56.50 -16.38 15.46
N ARG A 269 -57.06 -17.58 15.26
CA ARG A 269 -58.40 -17.83 14.69
C ARG A 269 -58.86 -19.28 14.95
N PRO A 270 -60.17 -19.61 14.84
CA PRO A 270 -60.94 -20.18 15.93
C PRO A 270 -61.29 -21.66 15.75
N SER A 271 -61.77 -22.24 16.86
CA SER A 271 -62.25 -23.59 17.09
C SER A 271 -63.36 -24.07 16.14
N THR A 272 -63.24 -25.31 15.65
CA THR A 272 -64.37 -26.24 15.48
C THR A 272 -63.96 -27.64 15.96
N SER A 273 -64.96 -28.32 16.53
CA SER A 273 -64.90 -29.53 17.37
C SER A 273 -65.12 -30.80 16.54
N GLY A 274 -64.51 -31.92 16.94
CA GLY A 274 -64.87 -33.27 16.45
C GLY A 274 -63.97 -34.38 17.01
N ARG A 275 -64.55 -35.31 17.77
CA ARG A 275 -63.94 -36.41 18.56
C ARG A 275 -63.73 -37.72 17.76
N GLY A 276 -62.86 -38.59 18.28
CA GLY A 276 -62.82 -40.08 18.09
C GLY A 276 -61.40 -40.57 17.72
N ALA A 277 -60.59 -41.27 18.51
CA ALA A 277 -60.70 -42.52 19.31
C ALA A 277 -60.53 -43.82 18.49
N GLY A 278 -59.51 -44.62 18.88
CA GLY A 278 -59.24 -46.03 18.48
C GLY A 278 -58.42 -46.19 17.18
N ASP A 279 -57.59 -47.20 16.97
CA ASP A 279 -57.09 -48.34 17.76
C ASP A 279 -56.00 -49.04 16.88
N GLU A 280 -55.10 -49.81 17.49
CA GLU A 280 -54.37 -50.97 16.90
C GLU A 280 -53.49 -50.79 15.63
N SER A 281 -52.44 -51.56 15.32
CA SER A 281 -51.74 -52.68 15.95
C SER A 281 -50.45 -52.91 15.12
N GLN A 282 -49.38 -53.33 15.79
CA GLN A 282 -48.19 -53.96 15.19
C GLN A 282 -48.57 -55.40 14.78
N PRO A 283 -47.89 -56.06 13.81
CA PRO A 283 -46.80 -56.95 14.24
C PRO A 283 -45.65 -57.20 13.23
N GLN A 284 -44.47 -57.45 13.83
CA GLN A 284 -43.49 -58.55 13.64
C GLN A 284 -42.99 -59.05 12.27
N GLY A 285 -41.66 -59.30 12.26
CA GLY A 285 -40.95 -60.32 11.46
C GLY A 285 -39.82 -59.71 10.62
N GLY A 286 -38.54 -60.07 10.71
CA GLY A 286 -37.82 -61.18 11.33
C GLY A 286 -36.68 -61.63 10.39
N PHE A 287 -35.48 -61.87 10.94
CA PHE A 287 -34.30 -62.57 10.35
C PHE A 287 -33.56 -61.87 9.18
N SER A 288 -32.25 -62.06 8.92
CA SER A 288 -31.06 -62.54 9.63
C SER A 288 -29.87 -62.44 8.65
N ASN A 289 -28.72 -62.00 9.15
CA ASN A 289 -27.30 -62.24 8.78
C ASN A 289 -26.92 -62.92 7.44
N TYR A 290 -25.91 -62.36 6.76
CA TYR A 290 -24.64 -62.99 6.29
C TYR A 290 -23.63 -61.82 6.01
N ALA A 291 -22.48 -61.68 6.70
CA ALA A 291 -21.13 -62.21 6.35
C ALA A 291 -20.83 -62.11 4.82
N THR A 292 -19.72 -61.60 4.27
CA THR A 292 -18.30 -61.85 4.59
C THR A 292 -17.40 -60.98 3.67
N THR A 293 -16.33 -60.40 4.23
CA THR A 293 -14.91 -60.32 3.76
C THR A 293 -14.50 -60.04 2.29
N SER A 294 -13.50 -59.14 2.20
CA SER A 294 -12.37 -59.02 1.24
C SER A 294 -12.60 -58.68 -0.24
N MET A 295 -12.14 -57.50 -0.66
CA MET A 295 -10.79 -57.25 -1.18
C MET A 295 -10.39 -55.79 -0.92
#